data_AF-A0A5M3MMW0-F1
#
_entry.id   AF-A0A5M3MMW0-F1
#
_cell.length_a   1.000
_cell.length_b   1.000
_cell.length_c   1.000
_cell.angle_alpha   90.00
_cell.angle_beta   90.00
_cell.angle_gamma   90.00
#
_symmetry.space_group_name_H-M   'P 1'
#
loop_
_entity.id
_entity.type
_entity.pdbx_description
1 polymer ?
#
loop_
_entity_poly.entity_id
_entity_poly.type
_entity_poly.pdbx_seq_one_letter_code
_entity_poly.pdbx_strand_id
1 'polypeptide(L)'
;MALKLYSNPASPCSRNVATVCKELNLPYELVVVEFTKGVHKLPEYVKKQAFVQILYTLSPLDGDGFMLLQSRVIARYLAVKHENTDMETLYTSNIQRRTLVEQASIEAFSFYPSMYDTVSERVFKP
;
A
#
# COMPACT_ATOMS: atom_id res chain seq x y z
N MET A 1 17.15 9.12 2.39
CA MET A 1 16.90 8.03 1.42
C MET A 1 15.39 7.89 1.24
N ALA A 2 14.89 7.75 0.01
CA ALA A 2 13.46 7.73 -0.29
C ALA A 2 12.87 6.31 -0.13
N LEU A 3 11.60 6.23 0.28
CA LEU A 3 10.82 4.99 0.34
C LEU A 3 10.69 4.40 -1.08
N LYS A 4 10.96 3.11 -1.28
CA LYS A 4 10.73 2.45 -2.58
C LYS A 4 9.41 1.71 -2.57
N LEU A 5 8.51 2.10 -3.47
CA LEU A 5 7.20 1.48 -3.67
C LEU A 5 7.23 0.61 -4.92
N TYR A 6 7.23 -0.71 -4.76
CA TYR A 6 7.19 -1.65 -5.88
C TYR A 6 5.73 -1.94 -6.26
N SER A 7 5.23 -1.32 -7.33
CA SER A 7 3.84 -1.52 -7.78
C SER A 7 3.59 -0.99 -9.19
N ASN A 8 2.32 -0.84 -9.59
CA ASN A 8 1.92 -0.21 -10.84
C ASN A 8 0.98 0.98 -10.53
N PRO A 9 1.14 2.13 -11.20
CA PRO A 9 0.29 3.31 -10.94
C PRO A 9 -1.20 3.07 -11.23
N ALA A 10 -1.54 2.10 -12.07
CA ALA A 10 -2.93 1.70 -12.32
C ALA A 10 -3.55 0.93 -11.13
N SER A 11 -2.74 0.42 -10.20
CA SER A 11 -3.23 -0.32 -9.04
C SER A 11 -3.88 0.61 -8.01
N PRO A 12 -5.13 0.34 -7.57
CA PRO A 12 -5.74 1.10 -6.49
C PRO A 12 -4.94 0.99 -5.18
N CYS A 13 -4.32 -0.17 -4.92
CA CYS A 13 -3.49 -0.40 -3.75
C CYS A 13 -2.20 0.45 -3.77
N SER A 14 -1.58 0.63 -4.96
CA SER A 14 -0.45 1.55 -5.13
C SER A 14 -0.85 2.99 -4.83
N ARG A 15 -1.99 3.41 -5.39
CA ARG A 15 -2.52 4.76 -5.20
C ARG A 15 -2.83 5.05 -3.74
N ASN A 16 -3.33 4.07 -2.98
CA ASN A 16 -3.56 4.23 -1.54
C ASN A 16 -2.27 4.60 -0.78
N VAL A 17 -1.18 3.86 -0.98
CA VAL A 17 0.11 4.17 -0.32
C VAL A 17 0.69 5.49 -0.81
N ALA A 18 0.60 5.75 -2.12
CA ALA A 18 1.05 7.01 -2.71
C ALA A 18 0.29 8.23 -2.14
N THR A 19 -1.02 8.11 -1.90
CA THR A 19 -1.81 9.15 -1.24
C THR A 19 -1.31 9.40 0.18
N VAL A 20 -1.13 8.35 0.99
CA VAL A 20 -0.60 8.50 2.36
C VAL A 20 0.79 9.14 2.36
N CYS A 21 1.67 8.76 1.43
CA CYS A 21 2.97 9.40 1.29
C CYS A 21 2.84 10.90 0.98
N LYS A 22 1.90 11.28 0.10
CA LYS A 22 1.65 12.69 -0.23
C LYS A 22 1.10 13.47 0.95
N GLU A 23 0.11 12.93 1.66
CA GLU A 23 -0.44 13.54 2.88
C GLU A 23 0.66 13.78 3.91
N LEU A 24 1.54 12.79 4.11
CA LEU A 24 2.66 12.88 5.05
C LEU A 24 3.88 13.65 4.52
N ASN A 25 3.81 14.22 3.32
CA ASN A 25 4.93 14.87 2.62
C ASN A 25 6.21 13.98 2.55
N LEU A 26 6.03 12.67 2.40
CA LEU A 26 7.11 11.69 2.32
C LEU A 26 7.56 11.49 0.86
N PRO A 27 8.84 11.72 0.54
CA PRO A 27 9.37 11.39 -0.78
C PRO A 27 9.43 9.88 -0.96
N TYR A 28 8.90 9.41 -2.08
CA TYR A 28 8.94 7.99 -2.48
C TYR A 28 9.31 7.84 -3.95
N GLU A 29 9.92 6.71 -4.27
CA GLU A 29 10.24 6.26 -5.62
C GLU A 29 9.27 5.13 -5.99
N LEU A 30 8.51 5.32 -7.07
CA LEU A 30 7.65 4.26 -7.63
C LEU A 30 8.48 3.40 -8.59
N VAL A 31 8.80 2.17 -8.17
CA VAL A 31 9.39 1.16 -9.04
C VAL A 31 8.27 0.41 -9.75
N VAL A 32 8.09 0.74 -11.03
CA VAL A 32 6.99 0.19 -11.84
C VAL A 32 7.20 -1.30 -12.10
N VAL A 33 6.21 -2.10 -11.75
CA VAL A 33 6.16 -3.55 -12.03
C VAL A 33 5.05 -3.81 -13.04
N GLU A 34 5.38 -4.45 -14.16
CA GLU A 34 4.42 -4.76 -15.23
C GLU A 34 3.60 -6.02 -14.90
N PHE A 35 2.32 -5.82 -14.60
CA PHE A 35 1.43 -6.88 -14.15
C PHE A 35 0.96 -7.76 -15.30
N THR A 36 0.64 -7.14 -16.43
CA THR A 36 0.16 -7.80 -17.66
C THR A 36 1.19 -8.78 -18.22
N LYS A 37 2.48 -8.49 -18.02
CA LYS A 37 3.60 -9.34 -18.44
C LYS A 37 3.99 -10.40 -17.39
N GLY A 38 3.32 -10.44 -16.23
CA GLY A 38 3.61 -11.43 -15.19
C GLY A 38 4.94 -11.25 -14.46
N VAL A 39 5.59 -10.08 -14.55
CA VAL A 39 6.94 -9.83 -13.98
C VAL A 39 6.99 -10.08 -12.47
N HIS A 40 5.90 -9.76 -11.76
CA HIS A 40 5.72 -10.02 -10.33
C HIS A 40 5.77 -11.51 -9.93
N LYS A 41 5.68 -12.44 -10.90
CA LYS A 41 5.79 -13.89 -10.68
C LYS A 41 7.21 -14.41 -10.87
N LEU A 42 8.16 -13.57 -11.29
CA LEU A 42 9.54 -13.99 -11.48
C LEU A 42 10.19 -14.35 -10.13
N PRO A 43 11.13 -15.31 -10.10
CA PRO A 43 11.77 -15.77 -8.87
C PRO A 43 12.39 -14.65 -8.02
N GLU A 44 12.86 -13.57 -8.64
CA GLU A 44 13.43 -12.40 -7.95
C GLU A 44 12.41 -11.64 -7.08
N TYR A 45 11.13 -11.63 -7.49
CA TYR A 45 10.03 -11.04 -6.73
C TYR A 45 9.41 -12.04 -5.77
N VAL A 46 9.28 -13.30 -6.17
CA VAL A 46 8.72 -14.36 -5.32
C VAL A 46 9.61 -14.66 -4.11
N LYS A 47 10.94 -14.61 -4.27
CA LYS A 47 11.89 -14.71 -3.14
C LYS A 47 11.71 -13.61 -2.10
N LYS A 48 11.26 -12.43 -2.53
CA LYS A 48 10.97 -11.28 -1.67
C LYS A 48 9.58 -11.40 -1.04
N GLN A 49 8.62 -11.95 -1.76
CA GLN A 49 7.20 -11.91 -1.43
C GLN A 49 6.52 -13.23 -1.87
N ALA A 50 6.30 -14.13 -0.91
CA ALA A 50 5.74 -15.47 -1.19
C ALA A 50 4.29 -15.43 -1.71
N PHE A 51 3.54 -14.37 -1.41
CA PHE A 51 2.13 -14.25 -1.79
C PHE A 51 1.90 -13.80 -3.23
N VAL A 52 2.95 -13.52 -4.01
CA VAL A 52 2.84 -13.03 -5.40
C VAL A 52 1.99 -11.74 -5.50
N GLN A 53 1.86 -11.00 -4.39
CA GLN A 53 1.07 -9.78 -4.28
C GLN A 53 1.95 -8.54 -4.37
N ILE A 54 1.49 -7.56 -5.15
CA ILE A 54 2.34 -6.54 -5.76
C ILE A 54 2.29 -5.22 -5.01
N LEU A 55 2.51 -5.32 -3.71
CA LEU A 55 2.76 -4.15 -2.92
C LEU A 55 3.67 -4.52 -1.78
N TYR A 56 4.94 -4.19 -1.96
CA TYR A 56 5.83 -4.06 -0.84
C TYR A 56 6.61 -2.76 -0.90
N THR A 57 6.85 -2.20 0.28
CA THR A 57 7.81 -1.12 0.44
C THR A 57 9.10 -1.69 0.99
N LEU A 58 10.23 -1.18 0.49
CA LEU A 58 11.51 -1.29 1.17
C LEU A 58 11.81 0.08 1.74
N SER A 59 11.91 0.14 3.06
CA SER A 59 12.30 1.33 3.78
C SER A 59 13.76 1.19 4.19
N PRO A 60 14.70 1.93 3.55
CA PRO A 60 16.06 2.04 4.09
C PRO A 60 16.07 2.66 5.49
N LEU A 61 14.97 3.32 5.89
CA LEU A 61 14.79 3.99 7.17
C LEU A 61 14.54 3.01 8.34
N ASP A 62 14.40 1.71 8.07
CA ASP A 62 14.16 0.65 9.08
C ASP A 62 15.19 -0.48 8.99
N GLY A 63 16.28 -0.24 8.26
CA GLY A 63 17.29 -1.24 7.95
C GLY A 63 17.06 -1.90 6.59
N ASP A 64 18.16 -2.29 5.94
CA ASP A 64 18.13 -3.04 4.70
C ASP A 64 17.36 -4.36 4.91
N GLY A 65 16.20 -4.49 4.27
CA GLY A 65 15.38 -5.70 4.30
C GLY A 65 14.08 -5.62 5.09
N PHE A 66 13.75 -4.48 5.75
CA PHE A 66 12.42 -4.33 6.33
C PHE A 66 11.37 -4.15 5.22
N MET A 67 10.62 -5.23 4.99
CA MET A 67 9.64 -5.33 3.93
C MET A 67 8.23 -5.37 4.50
N LEU A 68 7.41 -4.41 4.08
CA LEU A 68 5.99 -4.37 4.44
C LEU A 68 5.16 -4.78 3.26
N LEU A 69 4.11 -5.55 3.52
CA LEU A 69 3.14 -6.02 2.53
C LEU A 69 1.78 -5.41 2.84
N GLN A 70 0.86 -5.44 1.88
CA GLN A 70 -0.51 -4.90 1.98
C GLN A 70 -0.57 -3.38 2.10
N SER A 71 -1.36 -2.74 1.22
CA SER A 71 -1.46 -1.27 1.15
C SER A 71 -1.89 -0.66 2.46
N ARG A 72 -2.90 -1.26 3.10
CA ARG A 72 -3.49 -0.79 4.35
C ARG A 72 -2.52 -0.92 5.53
N VAL A 73 -1.68 -1.95 5.55
CA VAL A 73 -0.64 -2.12 6.58
C VAL A 73 0.47 -1.10 6.38
N ILE A 74 0.94 -0.93 5.14
CA ILE A 74 1.94 0.08 4.79
C ILE A 74 1.43 1.48 5.15
N ALA A 75 0.18 1.81 4.81
CA ALA A 75 -0.45 3.08 5.13
C ALA A 75 -0.46 3.37 6.64
N ARG A 76 -0.92 2.43 7.46
CA ARG A 76 -0.92 2.55 8.93
C ARG A 76 0.50 2.70 9.48
N TYR A 77 1.44 1.90 8.97
CA TYR A 77 2.83 1.96 9.38
C TYR A 77 3.43 3.35 9.13
N LEU A 78 3.26 3.89 7.92
CA LEU A 78 3.75 5.22 7.56
C LEU A 78 3.07 6.30 8.41
N ALA A 79 1.76 6.19 8.63
CA ALA A 79 0.99 7.12 9.45
C ALA A 79 1.48 7.17 10.91
N VAL A 80 1.81 6.02 11.51
CA VAL A 80 2.34 5.95 12.88
C VAL A 80 3.81 6.36 12.94
N LYS A 81 4.63 5.90 12.00
CA LYS A 81 6.06 6.18 12.00
C LYS A 81 6.36 7.67 11.80
N HIS A 82 5.56 8.32 10.96
CA HIS A 82 5.72 9.72 10.61
C HIS A 82 4.61 10.58 11.23
N GLU A 83 4.15 10.22 12.43
CA GLU A 83 3.26 11.08 13.21
C GLU A 83 3.87 12.47 13.30
N ASN A 84 3.25 13.43 12.62
CA ASN A 84 3.68 14.82 12.61
C ASN A 84 2.69 15.63 13.44
N THR A 85 3.19 16.44 14.36
CA THR A 85 2.40 17.11 15.40
C THR A 85 1.41 18.14 14.81
N ASP A 86 1.63 18.56 13.57
CA ASP A 86 0.85 19.58 12.86
C ASP A 86 -0.31 19.03 12.01
N MET A 87 -0.40 17.70 11.82
CA MET A 87 -1.56 17.07 11.15
C MET A 87 -2.43 16.36 12.18
N GLU A 88 -3.76 16.50 12.07
CA GLU A 88 -4.66 15.58 12.76
C GLU A 88 -4.26 14.16 12.37
N THR A 89 -3.86 13.36 13.36
CA THR A 89 -3.09 12.14 13.12
C THR A 89 -3.91 11.15 12.29
N LEU A 90 -3.44 10.82 11.07
CA LEU A 90 -4.07 9.82 10.19
C LEU A 90 -4.35 8.49 10.91
N TYR A 91 -3.53 8.16 11.91
CA TYR A 91 -3.67 6.96 12.74
C TYR A 91 -3.36 7.21 14.22
N THR A 92 -4.18 8.04 14.86
CA THR A 92 -4.06 8.46 16.28
C THR A 92 -3.85 7.33 17.29
N SER A 93 -3.19 7.64 18.41
CA SER A 93 -3.03 6.76 19.58
C SER A 93 -4.29 6.63 20.45
N ASN A 94 -5.29 7.50 20.28
CA ASN A 94 -6.56 7.39 20.99
C ASN A 94 -7.30 6.12 20.53
N ILE A 95 -7.58 5.21 21.47
CA ILE A 95 -8.12 3.89 21.15
C ILE A 95 -9.49 3.97 20.43
N GLN A 96 -10.38 4.88 20.84
CA GLN A 96 -11.71 5.01 20.24
C GLN A 96 -11.62 5.52 18.80
N ARG A 97 -10.87 6.61 18.58
CA ARG A 97 -10.65 7.16 17.23
C ARG A 97 -9.90 6.17 16.33
N ARG A 98 -8.88 5.49 16.84
CA ARG A 98 -8.17 4.42 16.10
C ARG A 98 -9.12 3.29 15.73
N THR A 99 -10.04 2.92 16.61
CA THR A 99 -11.03 1.87 16.36
C THR A 99 -11.97 2.26 15.21
N LEU A 100 -12.37 3.54 15.10
CA LEU A 100 -13.16 4.02 13.96
C LEU A 100 -12.39 3.91 12.64
N VAL A 101 -11.08 4.20 12.63
CA VAL A 101 -10.23 3.98 11.45
C VAL A 101 -10.12 2.49 11.13
N GLU A 102 -9.96 1.64 12.14
CA GLU A 102 -9.90 0.18 11.95
C GLU A 102 -11.22 -0.40 11.43
N GLN A 103 -12.36 0.17 11.83
CA GLN A 103 -13.68 -0.20 11.31
C GLN A 103 -13.79 0.06 9.80
N ALA A 104 -13.03 1.02 9.25
CA ALA A 104 -12.94 1.22 7.80
C ALA A 104 -12.36 0.01 7.06
N SER A 105 -11.85 -1.02 7.75
CA SER A 105 -11.52 -2.32 7.16
C SER A 105 -12.72 -2.99 6.46
N ILE A 106 -13.95 -2.58 6.75
CA ILE A 106 -15.15 -2.94 5.95
C ILE A 106 -14.94 -2.67 4.46
N GLU A 107 -14.17 -1.64 4.11
CA GLU A 107 -13.81 -1.36 2.73
C GLU A 107 -13.04 -2.53 2.11
N ALA A 108 -12.10 -3.14 2.82
CA ALA A 108 -11.30 -4.26 2.32
C ALA A 108 -12.10 -5.55 2.12
N PHE A 109 -13.09 -5.79 2.99
CA PHE A 109 -13.82 -7.06 3.05
C PHE A 109 -15.18 -7.03 2.35
N SER A 110 -15.75 -5.85 2.11
CA SER A 110 -17.08 -5.71 1.51
C SER A 110 -17.06 -4.86 0.25
N PHE A 111 -16.47 -3.66 0.30
CA PHE A 111 -16.50 -2.74 -0.84
C PHE A 111 -15.52 -3.15 -1.95
N TYR A 112 -14.25 -3.39 -1.60
CA TYR A 112 -13.18 -3.67 -2.55
C TYR A 112 -13.47 -4.92 -3.41
N PRO A 113 -13.93 -6.06 -2.87
CA PRO A 113 -14.24 -7.24 -3.69
C PRO A 113 -15.33 -6.95 -4.72
N SER A 114 -16.45 -6.34 -4.31
CA SER A 114 -17.57 -6.03 -5.23
C SER A 114 -17.18 -5.01 -6.31
N MET A 115 -16.36 -4.03 -5.96
CA MET A 115 -15.84 -3.06 -6.93
C MET A 115 -14.83 -3.69 -7.89
N TYR A 116 -13.95 -4.56 -7.39
CA TYR A 116 -12.93 -5.22 -8.18
C TYR A 116 -13.55 -6.09 -9.28
N ASP A 117 -14.62 -6.83 -8.97
CA ASP A 117 -15.33 -7.62 -9.97
C ASP A 117 -15.89 -6.72 -11.08
N THR A 118 -16.59 -5.64 -10.71
CA THR A 118 -17.17 -4.69 -11.67
C THR A 118 -16.11 -4.03 -12.56
N VAL A 119 -14.98 -3.63 -11.97
CA VAL A 119 -13.86 -3.04 -12.72
C VAL A 119 -13.24 -4.08 -13.64
N SER A 120 -13.09 -5.33 -13.18
CA SER A 120 -12.51 -6.39 -13.99
C SER A 120 -13.35 -6.70 -15.22
N GLU A 121 -14.68 -6.74 -15.06
CA GLU A 121 -15.62 -6.87 -16.17
C GLU A 121 -15.52 -5.73 -17.19
N ARG A 122 -15.38 -4.48 -16.73
CA ARG A 122 -15.37 -3.31 -17.62
C ARG A 122 -14.02 -2.98 -18.26
N VAL A 123 -12.92 -3.29 -17.58
CA VAL A 123 -11.58 -2.80 -17.95
C VAL A 123 -10.69 -3.91 -18.51
N PHE A 124 -10.84 -5.15 -18.03
CA PHE A 124 -9.93 -6.25 -18.39
C PHE A 124 -10.56 -7.30 -19.31
N LYS A 125 -11.89 -7.42 -19.34
CA LYS A 125 -12.54 -8.30 -20.31
C LYS A 125 -12.60 -7.64 -21.70
N PRO A 126 -12.44 -8.43 -22.78
CA PRO A 126 -12.55 -7.95 -24.15
C PRO A 126 -13.98 -7.50 -24.50
#